data_AF-A0A845X4F5-F1
#
_entry.id   AF-A0A845X4F5-F1
#
_cell.length_a   1.000
_cell.length_b   1.000
_cell.length_c   1.000
_cell.angle_alpha   90.00
_cell.angle_beta   90.00
_cell.angle_gamma   90.00
#
_symmetry.space_group_name_H-M   'P 1'
#
loop_
_entity.id
_entity.type
_entity.pdbx_description
1 polymer ?
#
loop_
_entity_poly.entity_id
_entity_poly.type
_entity_poly.pdbx_seq_one_letter_code
_entity_poly.pdbx_strand_id
1 'polypeptide(L)'
;MKASTEQLAEQFCACTLPKPEWTHYAHLKVGLWHLLHYPADESMTRLRQGIKKYNVVCGVENTENQGYHETITQFYVVIIDCFLQQADRNRPIDTLADELIACRGDKSLPFEYYSRDRLFSKTARLEWLEPDLKPLK
;
A
#
# COMPACT_ATOMS: atom_id res chain seq x y z
N MET A 1 -16.23 -15.59 6.37
CA MET A 1 -15.64 -15.45 5.02
C MET A 1 -14.70 -14.26 5.04
N LYS A 2 -13.52 -14.32 4.43
CA LYS A 2 -12.65 -13.13 4.29
C LYS A 2 -13.34 -12.14 3.35
N ALA A 3 -13.28 -10.84 3.65
CA ALA A 3 -13.80 -9.79 2.76
C ALA A 3 -13.09 -9.84 1.39
N SER A 4 -13.84 -9.61 0.31
CA SER A 4 -13.29 -9.51 -1.04
C SER A 4 -12.44 -8.25 -1.19
N THR A 5 -11.60 -8.21 -2.21
CA THR A 5 -10.76 -7.05 -2.52
C THR A 5 -11.60 -5.82 -2.84
N GLU A 6 -12.70 -5.98 -3.58
CA GLU A 6 -13.69 -4.92 -3.84
C GLU A 6 -14.28 -4.37 -2.54
N GLN A 7 -14.78 -5.25 -1.66
CA GLN A 7 -15.39 -4.84 -0.39
C GLN A 7 -14.41 -4.05 0.49
N LEU A 8 -13.16 -4.50 0.58
CA LEU A 8 -12.13 -3.80 1.34
C LEU A 8 -11.83 -2.42 0.75
N ALA A 9 -11.76 -2.30 -0.57
CA ALA A 9 -11.51 -1.02 -1.24
C ALA A 9 -12.69 -0.05 -1.05
N GLU A 10 -13.93 -0.51 -1.24
CA GLU A 10 -15.14 0.27 -1.01
C GLU A 10 -15.22 0.80 0.43
N GLN A 11 -15.02 -0.08 1.41
CA GLN A 11 -15.07 0.28 2.83
C GLN A 11 -13.93 1.22 3.23
N PHE A 12 -12.73 1.05 2.67
CA PHE A 12 -11.62 1.97 2.86
C PHE A 12 -11.94 3.36 2.29
N CYS A 13 -12.41 3.43 1.04
CA CYS A 13 -12.78 4.68 0.38
C CYS A 13 -13.90 5.42 1.13
N ALA A 14 -14.87 4.69 1.67
CA ALA A 14 -15.95 5.21 2.50
C ALA A 14 -15.52 5.52 3.95
N CYS A 15 -14.31 5.16 4.36
CA CYS A 15 -13.83 5.23 5.74
C CYS A 15 -14.70 4.45 6.74
N THR A 16 -15.30 3.35 6.30
CA THR A 16 -16.16 2.46 7.12
C THR A 16 -15.50 1.13 7.46
N LEU A 17 -14.33 0.84 6.89
CA LEU A 17 -13.57 -0.37 7.20
C LEU A 17 -13.21 -0.41 8.70
N PRO A 18 -13.51 -1.49 9.45
CA PRO A 18 -13.10 -1.61 10.84
C PRO A 18 -11.57 -1.56 10.99
N LYS A 19 -11.06 -0.78 11.96
CA LYS A 19 -9.61 -0.60 12.17
C LYS A 19 -8.83 -1.91 12.29
N PRO A 20 -9.31 -2.97 12.99
CA PRO A 20 -8.61 -4.27 13.05
C PRO A 20 -8.48 -4.97 11.70
N GLU A 21 -9.34 -4.65 10.72
CA GLU A 21 -9.30 -5.22 9.37
C GLU A 21 -8.32 -4.48 8.45
N TRP A 22 -7.87 -3.27 8.83
CA TRP A 22 -6.85 -2.50 8.12
C TRP A 22 -5.42 -3.05 8.31
N THR A 23 -5.26 -4.32 7.97
CA THR A 23 -4.04 -5.12 8.07
C THR A 23 -3.08 -4.85 6.90
N HIS A 24 -1.85 -5.36 6.99
CA HIS A 24 -0.89 -5.29 5.88
C HIS A 24 -1.46 -5.84 4.56
N TYR A 25 -2.13 -7.00 4.60
CA TYR A 25 -2.75 -7.59 3.40
C TYR A 25 -3.92 -6.76 2.88
N ALA A 26 -4.69 -6.10 3.74
CA ALA A 26 -5.71 -5.16 3.30
C ALA A 26 -5.11 -3.96 2.55
N HIS A 27 -3.95 -3.44 2.98
CA HIS A 27 -3.25 -2.39 2.24
C HIS A 27 -2.85 -2.86 0.84
N LEU A 28 -2.32 -4.09 0.69
CA LEU A 28 -1.95 -4.64 -0.62
C LEU A 28 -3.17 -4.80 -1.52
N LYS A 29 -4.28 -5.33 -0.98
CA LYS A 29 -5.55 -5.47 -1.71
C LYS A 29 -6.10 -4.13 -2.19
N VAL A 30 -6.13 -3.13 -1.31
CA VAL A 30 -6.61 -1.78 -1.67
C VAL A 30 -5.65 -1.10 -2.66
N GLY A 31 -4.34 -1.28 -2.51
CA GLY A 31 -3.35 -0.78 -3.47
C GLY A 31 -3.51 -1.40 -4.86
N LEU A 32 -3.69 -2.72 -4.92
CA LEU A 32 -4.01 -3.45 -6.15
C LEU A 32 -5.27 -2.92 -6.82
N TRP A 33 -6.35 -2.77 -6.05
CA TRP A 33 -7.61 -2.21 -6.55
C TRP A 33 -7.40 -0.83 -7.18
N HIS A 34 -6.67 0.06 -6.51
CA HIS A 34 -6.39 1.40 -7.04
C HIS A 34 -5.58 1.38 -8.34
N LEU A 35 -4.61 0.47 -8.48
CA LEU A 35 -3.77 0.37 -9.69
C LEU A 35 -4.48 -0.35 -10.85
N LEU A 36 -5.52 -1.14 -10.57
CA LEU A 36 -6.39 -1.69 -11.60
C LEU A 36 -7.35 -0.63 -12.18
N HIS A 37 -7.78 0.34 -11.36
CA HIS A 37 -8.79 1.34 -11.72
C HIS A 37 -8.23 2.70 -12.17
N TYR A 38 -7.00 3.04 -11.77
CA TYR A 38 -6.39 4.34 -12.05
C TYR A 38 -4.93 4.19 -12.53
N PRO A 39 -4.39 5.18 -13.26
CA PRO A 39 -2.95 5.29 -13.53
C PRO A 39 -2.12 5.39 -12.24
N ALA A 40 -0.86 4.95 -12.26
CA ALA A 40 -0.05 4.79 -11.05
C ALA A 40 0.17 6.09 -10.24
N ASP A 41 0.35 7.23 -10.91
CA ASP A 41 0.47 8.55 -10.30
C ASP A 41 -0.83 8.99 -9.61
N GLU A 42 -1.97 8.73 -10.25
CA GLU A 42 -3.30 8.97 -9.69
C GLU A 42 -3.58 8.02 -8.51
N SER A 43 -3.30 6.72 -8.64
CA SER A 43 -3.42 5.73 -7.57
C SER A 43 -2.62 6.16 -6.34
N MET A 44 -1.38 6.62 -6.52
CA MET A 44 -0.54 7.09 -5.42
C MET A 44 -1.15 8.31 -4.71
N THR A 45 -1.66 9.27 -5.48
CA THR A 45 -2.33 10.46 -4.94
C THR A 45 -3.56 10.08 -4.13
N ARG A 46 -4.41 9.20 -4.66
CA ARG A 46 -5.63 8.69 -3.99
C ARG A 46 -5.30 7.92 -2.73
N LEU A 47 -4.33 7.00 -2.77
CA LEU A 47 -3.91 6.22 -1.60
C LEU A 47 -3.33 7.13 -0.51
N ARG A 48 -2.47 8.09 -0.85
CA ARG A 48 -1.92 9.06 0.11
C ARG A 48 -3.01 9.82 0.85
N GLN A 49 -3.97 10.37 0.11
CA GLN A 49 -5.09 11.13 0.69
C GLN A 49 -6.04 10.23 1.48
N GLY A 50 -6.39 9.07 0.92
CA GLY A 50 -7.27 8.08 1.53
C GLY A 50 -6.73 7.55 2.85
N ILE A 51 -5.47 7.15 2.91
CA ILE A 51 -4.85 6.62 4.14
C ILE A 51 -4.79 7.72 5.21
N LYS A 52 -4.41 8.95 4.85
CA LYS A 52 -4.38 10.08 5.80
C LYS A 52 -5.78 10.35 6.36
N LYS A 53 -6.81 10.41 5.50
CA LYS A 53 -8.21 10.59 5.90
C LYS A 53 -8.70 9.46 6.80
N TYR A 54 -8.48 8.21 6.38
CA TYR A 54 -8.88 7.02 7.13
C TYR A 54 -8.25 6.97 8.52
N ASN A 55 -6.96 7.28 8.62
CA ASN A 55 -6.27 7.37 9.92
C ASN A 55 -6.97 8.34 10.87
N VAL A 56 -7.31 9.55 10.42
CA VAL A 56 -8.02 10.55 11.24
C VAL A 56 -9.38 10.03 11.71
N VAL A 57 -10.16 9.40 10.81
CA VAL A 57 -11.46 8.80 11.16
C VAL A 57 -11.31 7.71 12.23
N CYS A 58 -10.22 6.95 12.19
CA CYS A 58 -9.92 5.93 13.20
C CYS A 58 -9.20 6.47 14.45
N GLY A 59 -9.09 7.79 14.64
CA GLY A 59 -8.41 8.40 15.80
C GLY A 59 -6.88 8.26 15.79
N VAL A 60 -6.29 8.00 14.62
CA VAL A 60 -4.83 7.95 14.43
C VAL A 60 -4.38 9.25 13.77
N GLU A 61 -3.52 10.00 14.44
CA GLU A 61 -2.95 11.21 13.84
C GLU A 61 -1.91 10.84 12.77
N ASN A 62 -1.64 11.77 11.85
CA ASN A 62 -0.55 11.63 10.90
C ASN A 62 0.55 12.62 11.29
N THR A 63 1.66 12.10 11.82
CA THR A 63 2.81 12.91 12.27
C THR A 63 4.12 12.34 11.72
N GLU A 64 5.22 13.01 11.99
CA GLU A 64 6.58 12.52 11.68
C GLU A 64 6.97 11.22 12.39
N ASN A 65 6.17 10.73 13.35
CA ASN A 65 6.44 9.49 14.08
C ASN A 65 5.28 8.47 14.03
N GLN A 66 4.09 8.85 13.55
CA GLN A 66 2.91 7.96 13.54
C GLN A 66 1.98 8.16 12.34
N GLY A 67 1.13 7.17 12.08
CA GLY A 67 0.14 7.21 11.01
C GLY A 67 0.74 6.94 9.63
N TYR A 68 0.41 7.79 8.66
CA TYR A 68 0.84 7.65 7.27
C TYR A 68 2.37 7.61 7.11
N HIS A 69 2.84 6.83 6.12
CA HIS A 69 4.26 6.69 5.79
C HIS A 69 4.47 6.79 4.28
N GLU A 70 5.10 7.87 3.82
CA GLU A 70 5.24 8.18 2.40
C GLU A 70 6.09 7.15 1.67
N THR A 71 7.33 6.91 2.12
CA THR A 71 8.25 5.96 1.47
C THR A 71 7.68 4.53 1.43
N ILE A 72 7.13 4.00 2.53
CA ILE A 72 6.54 2.65 2.53
C ILE A 72 5.33 2.57 1.59
N THR A 73 4.47 3.60 1.55
CA THR A 73 3.29 3.58 0.67
C THR A 73 3.72 3.56 -0.80
N GLN A 74 4.63 4.47 -1.19
CA GLN A 74 5.15 4.52 -2.56
C GLN A 74 5.88 3.24 -2.94
N PHE A 75 6.68 2.67 -2.03
CA PHE A 75 7.37 1.40 -2.24
C PHE A 75 6.39 0.31 -2.66
N TYR A 76 5.32 0.09 -1.89
CA TYR A 76 4.35 -0.94 -2.23
C TYR A 76 3.55 -0.61 -3.49
N VAL A 77 3.28 0.66 -3.80
CA VAL A 77 2.67 1.04 -5.09
C VAL A 77 3.55 0.61 -6.26
N VAL A 78 4.87 0.85 -6.19
CA VAL A 78 5.80 0.41 -7.24
C VAL A 78 5.86 -1.12 -7.33
N ILE A 79 5.90 -1.82 -6.18
CA ILE A 79 5.91 -3.30 -6.16
C ILE A 79 4.65 -3.88 -6.80
N ILE A 80 3.48 -3.32 -6.50
CA ILE A 80 2.20 -3.78 -7.06
C ILE A 80 2.12 -3.45 -8.56
N ASP A 81 2.60 -2.28 -8.98
CA ASP A 81 2.70 -1.92 -10.40
C ASP A 81 3.61 -2.91 -11.16
N CYS A 82 4.80 -3.23 -10.63
CA CYS A 82 5.69 -4.25 -11.19
C CYS A 82 5.00 -5.62 -11.33
N PHE A 83 4.22 -6.03 -10.32
CA PHE A 83 3.44 -7.26 -10.38
C PHE A 83 2.39 -7.20 -11.50
N LEU A 84 1.63 -6.11 -11.59
CA LEU A 84 0.59 -5.93 -12.61
C LEU A 84 1.13 -5.84 -14.04
N GLN A 85 2.35 -5.36 -14.23
CA GLN A 85 3.03 -5.36 -15.54
C GLN A 85 3.33 -6.77 -16.06
N GLN A 86 3.38 -7.76 -15.17
CA GLN A 86 3.64 -9.17 -15.51
C GLN A 86 2.39 -10.04 -15.48
N ALA A 87 1.27 -9.51 -14.96
CA ALA A 87 0.03 -10.25 -14.78
C ALA A 87 -0.97 -10.03 -15.92
N ASP A 88 -1.82 -11.03 -16.18
CA ASP A 88 -3.03 -10.81 -16.98
C ASP A 88 -4.08 -10.08 -16.13
N ARG A 89 -4.30 -8.81 -16.45
CA ARG A 89 -5.21 -7.91 -15.74
C ARG A 89 -6.69 -8.28 -15.89
N ASN A 90 -7.05 -9.19 -16.80
CA ASN A 90 -8.44 -9.64 -16.98
C ASN A 90 -8.85 -10.72 -15.97
N ARG A 91 -7.90 -11.22 -15.17
CA ARG A 91 -8.19 -12.22 -14.14
C ARG A 91 -9.01 -11.62 -13.00
N PRO A 92 -9.81 -12.44 -12.29
CA PRO A 92 -10.57 -11.96 -11.14
C PRO A 92 -9.66 -11.27 -10.11
N ILE A 93 -10.09 -10.11 -9.59
CA ILE A 93 -9.26 -9.28 -8.71
C ILE A 93 -8.78 -10.01 -7.45
N ASP A 94 -9.62 -10.88 -6.87
CA ASP A 94 -9.22 -11.67 -5.70
C ASP A 94 -8.16 -12.72 -6.04
N THR A 95 -8.16 -13.26 -7.26
CA THR A 95 -7.09 -14.13 -7.73
C THR A 95 -5.77 -13.37 -7.87
N LEU A 96 -5.81 -12.16 -8.45
CA LEU A 96 -4.63 -11.30 -8.53
C LEU A 96 -4.12 -10.89 -7.14
N ALA A 97 -5.03 -10.62 -6.20
CA ALA A 97 -4.69 -10.27 -4.82
C ALA A 97 -3.99 -11.42 -4.09
N ASP A 98 -4.50 -12.64 -4.21
CA ASP A 98 -3.91 -13.81 -3.56
C ASP A 98 -2.50 -14.09 -4.12
N GLU A 99 -2.30 -13.93 -5.44
CA GLU A 99 -0.98 -14.07 -6.07
C GLU A 99 0.00 -12.97 -5.66
N LEU A 100 -0.45 -11.71 -5.64
CA LEU A 100 0.34 -10.58 -5.16
C LEU A 100 0.80 -10.83 -3.72
N ILE A 101 -0.10 -11.26 -2.84
CA ILE A 101 0.23 -11.55 -1.45
C ILE A 101 1.21 -12.73 -1.37
N ALA A 102 1.02 -13.77 -2.17
CA ALA A 102 1.92 -14.93 -2.19
C ALA A 102 3.35 -14.55 -2.62
N CYS A 103 3.51 -13.64 -3.59
CA CYS A 103 4.83 -13.31 -4.14
C CYS A 103 5.48 -12.05 -3.55
N ARG A 104 4.71 -11.11 -2.98
CA ARG A 104 5.16 -9.80 -2.49
C ARG A 104 4.55 -9.38 -1.15
N GLY A 105 3.82 -10.28 -0.47
CA GLY A 105 3.12 -9.97 0.77
C GLY A 105 3.95 -10.00 2.04
N ASP A 106 5.25 -10.29 1.98
CA ASP A 106 6.09 -10.19 3.17
C ASP A 106 6.24 -8.72 3.60
N LYS A 107 5.83 -8.43 4.84
CA LYS A 107 6.01 -7.11 5.47
C LYS A 107 7.49 -6.74 5.64
N SER A 108 8.40 -7.70 5.53
CA SER A 108 9.85 -7.51 5.60
C SER A 108 10.47 -7.10 4.25
N LEU A 109 9.73 -7.24 3.14
CA LEU A 109 10.19 -6.95 1.78
C LEU A 109 10.88 -5.57 1.62
N PRO A 110 10.41 -4.46 2.24
CA PRO A 110 11.12 -3.19 2.16
C PRO A 110 12.59 -3.26 2.64
N PHE A 111 12.93 -4.15 3.57
CA PHE A 111 14.29 -4.28 4.10
C PHE A 111 15.28 -4.96 3.13
N GLU A 112 14.81 -5.51 2.01
CA GLU A 112 15.70 -5.92 0.92
C GLU A 112 16.22 -4.72 0.12
N TYR A 113 15.53 -3.58 0.21
CA TYR A 113 15.79 -2.35 -0.56
C TYR A 113 16.33 -1.22 0.33
N TYR A 114 15.86 -1.15 1.57
CA TYR A 114 16.17 -0.08 2.51
C TYR A 114 16.89 -0.58 3.76
N SER A 115 17.90 0.16 4.21
CA SER A 115 18.39 0.06 5.58
C SER A 115 17.31 0.48 6.58
N ARG A 116 17.36 -0.07 7.79
CA ARG A 116 16.41 0.28 8.86
C ARG A 116 16.48 1.76 9.22
N ASP A 117 17.70 2.31 9.32
CA ASP A 117 17.95 3.71 9.69
C ASP A 117 17.34 4.66 8.66
N ARG A 118 17.47 4.34 7.37
CA ARG A 118 16.84 5.13 6.30
C ARG A 118 15.32 5.02 6.34
N LEU A 119 14.79 3.79 6.33
CA LEU A 119 13.34 3.55 6.20
C LEU A 119 12.54 4.12 7.38
N PHE A 120 13.10 4.08 8.59
CA PHE A 120 12.44 4.59 9.79
C PHE A 120 12.84 6.03 10.16
N SER A 121 13.56 6.73 9.28
CA SER A 121 13.81 8.15 9.44
C SER A 121 12.53 8.98 9.32
N LYS A 122 12.48 10.13 9.99
CA LYS A 122 11.38 11.10 9.84
C LYS A 122 11.19 11.52 8.39
N THR A 123 12.29 11.71 7.66
CA THR A 123 12.27 12.07 6.24
C THR A 123 11.59 10.98 5.40
N ALA A 124 11.92 9.70 5.57
CA ALA A 124 11.25 8.61 4.84
C ALA A 124 9.74 8.52 5.14
N ARG A 125 9.32 8.93 6.35
CA ARG A 125 7.90 8.97 6.71
C ARG A 125 7.16 10.11 6.00
N LEU A 126 7.78 11.28 5.89
CA LEU A 126 7.16 12.48 5.35
C LEU A 126 7.30 12.60 3.82
N GLU A 127 8.38 12.06 3.27
CA GLU A 127 8.79 12.23 1.88
C GLU A 127 9.20 10.88 1.25
N TRP A 128 9.35 10.87 -0.07
CA TRP A 128 9.95 9.76 -0.79
C TRP A 128 11.46 9.81 -0.65
N LEU A 129 12.06 8.72 -0.18
CA LEU A 129 13.48 8.47 -0.31
C LEU A 129 13.69 7.27 -1.21
N GLU A 130 14.60 7.40 -2.18
CA GLU A 130 15.07 6.24 -2.96
C GLU A 130 15.70 5.18 -2.04
N PRO A 131 15.64 3.87 -2.38
CA PRO A 131 16.33 2.83 -1.65
C PRO A 131 17.85 3.01 -1.59
N ASP A 132 18.48 2.52 -0.52
CA ASP A 132 19.94 2.61 -0.30
C ASP A 132 20.69 1.27 -0.36
N LEU A 133 19.99 0.13 -0.35
CA LEU A 133 20.61 -1.20 -0.46
C LEU A 133 20.51 -1.78 -1.88
N LYS A 134 19.36 -1.62 -2.53
CA LYS A 134 19.06 -2.14 -3.86
C LYS A 134 18.11 -1.21 -4.60
N PRO A 135 18.32 -0.91 -5.89
CA PRO A 135 17.41 -0.06 -6.66
C PRO A 135 16.01 -0.69 -6.79
N LEU A 136 14.97 0.15 -6.84
CA LEU A 136 13.57 -0.30 -6.92
C LEU A 136 13.09 -0.62 -8.34
N LYS A 137 13.78 -0.11 -9.36
CA LYS A 137 13.72 -0.48 -10.78
C LYS A 137 15.07 -0.17 -11.40
#